data_AF-B5TJZ6-F1
#
_entry.id   AF-B5TJZ6-F1
#
_cell.length_a   1.000
_cell.length_b   1.000
_cell.length_c   1.000
_cell.angle_alpha   90.00
_cell.angle_beta   90.00
_cell.angle_gamma   90.00
#
_symmetry.space_group_name_H-M   'P 1'
#
loop_
_entity.id
_entity.type
_entity.pdbx_description
1 polymer ?
#
loop_
_entity_poly.entity_id
_entity_poly.type
_entity_poly.pdbx_seq_one_letter_code
_entity_poly.pdbx_strand_id
1 'polypeptide(L)'
;IGLILALIACKQNVSSLDEKNSVSVDLPGGMKVLVSKEKDKDGKYSLMATVEKLELKGTSDKSNGSGVLEGEKADKSKAKLTISQDLNQTTFEIFKEDGKTLVSRKVNSKDKSSTEEKFNDKGKLSEKVVTRANGTRLEYTEIKNDGSGKAKEVLKGFALEGTLTDGGETKLTVTEGTVTLSKNISKSGEITVALNDTETTPADKKTGEWKSDTSTLTISKNSQKTKQLVFTKENTITVQNYNRAGNALEGSPAEIKDLA
;
A
#
# COMPACT_ATOMS: atom_id res chain seq x y z
N ILE A 1 -43.33 -19.46 3.67
CA ILE A 1 -41.87 -19.26 3.50
C ILE A 1 -41.64 -17.75 3.55
N GLY A 2 -41.44 -17.05 4.66
CA GLY A 2 -40.92 -17.48 5.95
C GLY A 2 -39.41 -17.22 6.05
N LEU A 3 -38.97 -15.96 5.97
CA LEU A 3 -37.64 -15.57 6.46
C LEU A 3 -37.61 -14.05 6.74
N ILE A 4 -37.98 -13.67 7.97
CA ILE A 4 -37.65 -12.36 8.53
C ILE A 4 -36.19 -12.46 8.95
N LEU A 5 -35.28 -11.77 8.24
CA LEU A 5 -33.93 -11.55 8.72
C LEU A 5 -34.01 -10.68 10.00
N ALA A 6 -33.87 -11.32 11.16
CA ALA A 6 -33.62 -10.62 12.40
C ALA A 6 -32.20 -10.02 12.33
N LEU A 7 -32.10 -8.72 12.06
CA LEU A 7 -30.94 -7.93 12.49
C LEU A 7 -30.97 -7.91 14.01
N ILE A 8 -30.21 -8.80 14.63
CA ILE A 8 -29.85 -8.67 16.04
C ILE A 8 -28.85 -7.51 16.11
N ALA A 9 -29.37 -6.29 16.22
CA ALA A 9 -28.63 -5.23 16.87
C ALA A 9 -28.54 -5.64 18.35
N CYS A 10 -27.49 -6.40 18.70
CA CYS A 10 -27.07 -6.48 20.09
C CYS A 10 -26.84 -5.02 20.52
N LYS A 11 -27.80 -4.48 21.26
CA LYS A 11 -27.65 -3.28 22.08
C LYS A 11 -26.61 -3.68 23.12
N GLN A 12 -25.32 -3.59 22.75
CA GLN A 12 -24.23 -4.09 23.54
C GLN A 12 -24.21 -3.27 24.84
N ASN A 13 -24.54 -3.93 25.96
CA ASN A 13 -24.23 -3.45 27.30
C ASN A 13 -22.71 -3.54 27.50
N VAL A 14 -21.94 -2.82 26.69
CA VAL A 14 -20.53 -2.60 26.97
C VAL A 14 -20.51 -1.67 28.17
N SER A 15 -20.18 -2.20 29.35
CA SER A 15 -19.83 -1.40 30.52
C SER A 15 -18.86 -0.30 30.09
N SER A 16 -19.02 0.92 30.60
CA SER A 16 -18.12 2.03 30.26
C SER A 16 -16.67 1.61 30.51
N LEU A 17 -15.94 1.33 29.43
CA LEU A 17 -14.52 1.02 29.47
C LEU A 17 -13.77 2.32 29.72
N ASP A 18 -12.91 2.32 30.72
CA ASP A 18 -11.99 3.41 31.03
C ASP A 18 -10.59 2.85 31.33
N GLU A 19 -9.60 3.71 31.50
CA GLU A 19 -8.23 3.28 31.77
C GLU A 19 -8.08 2.48 33.09
N LYS A 20 -9.03 2.61 34.03
CA LYS A 20 -8.95 1.94 35.33
C LYS A 20 -9.43 0.50 35.24
N ASN A 21 -10.43 0.22 34.42
CA ASN A 21 -11.05 -1.12 34.28
C ASN A 21 -10.62 -1.89 33.02
N SER A 22 -9.68 -1.35 32.25
CA SER A 22 -9.20 -1.95 30.99
C SER A 22 -7.68 -2.08 30.90
N VAL A 23 -7.23 -2.82 29.90
CA VAL A 23 -5.83 -2.90 29.44
C VAL A 23 -5.75 -2.26 28.05
N SER A 24 -4.79 -1.36 27.87
CA SER A 24 -4.52 -0.75 26.56
C SER A 24 -3.54 -1.62 25.77
N VAL A 25 -3.89 -1.92 24.52
CA VAL A 25 -3.07 -2.70 23.59
C VAL A 25 -2.76 -1.82 22.37
N ASP A 26 -1.48 -1.66 22.07
CA ASP A 26 -1.00 -0.97 20.87
C ASP A 26 -1.17 -1.85 19.63
N LEU A 27 -1.62 -1.25 18.53
CA LEU A 27 -1.95 -1.93 17.29
C LEU A 27 -1.22 -1.33 16.08
N PRO A 28 -1.06 -2.09 14.98
CA PRO A 28 -0.65 -1.55 13.69
C PRO A 28 -1.41 -0.28 13.29
N GLY A 29 -0.72 0.65 12.62
CA GLY A 29 -1.29 1.94 12.23
C GLY A 29 -1.34 2.99 13.35
N GLY A 30 -0.68 2.74 14.49
CA GLY A 30 -0.65 3.68 15.63
C GLY A 30 -1.97 3.74 16.40
N MET A 31 -2.83 2.74 16.21
CA MET A 31 -4.10 2.63 16.93
C MET A 31 -3.90 1.99 18.30
N LYS A 32 -4.87 2.21 19.20
CA LYS A 32 -4.95 1.53 20.48
C LYS A 32 -6.34 0.94 20.66
N VAL A 33 -6.42 -0.21 21.30
CA VAL A 33 -7.68 -0.80 21.77
C VAL A 33 -7.63 -0.99 23.28
N LEU A 34 -8.73 -0.66 23.94
CA LEU A 34 -8.97 -0.98 25.35
C LEU A 34 -9.72 -2.31 25.43
N VAL A 35 -9.24 -3.19 26.30
CA VAL A 35 -9.82 -4.51 26.55
C VAL A 35 -10.23 -4.59 28.02
N SER A 36 -11.44 -5.05 28.32
CA SER A 36 -11.86 -5.23 29.72
C SER A 36 -10.92 -6.20 30.46
N LYS A 37 -10.69 -5.95 31.76
CA LYS A 37 -9.94 -6.87 32.62
C LYS A 37 -10.71 -8.17 32.88
N GLU A 38 -12.04 -8.08 32.90
CA GLU A 38 -12.94 -9.18 33.20
C GLU A 38 -13.87 -9.47 32.03
N LYS A 39 -14.43 -10.69 32.04
CA LYS A 39 -15.46 -11.09 31.08
C LYS A 39 -16.81 -10.51 31.47
N ASP A 40 -17.63 -10.20 30.48
CA ASP A 40 -19.02 -9.83 30.65
C ASP A 40 -19.89 -11.05 31.03
N LYS A 41 -21.19 -10.79 31.20
CA LYS A 41 -22.18 -11.82 31.53
C LYS A 41 -22.28 -12.95 30.50
N ASP A 42 -21.81 -12.72 29.28
CA ASP A 42 -21.83 -13.67 28.17
C ASP A 42 -20.47 -14.39 28.04
N GLY A 43 -19.55 -14.16 28.97
CA GLY A 43 -18.23 -14.81 29.03
C GLY A 43 -17.20 -14.20 28.08
N LYS A 44 -17.42 -12.98 27.58
CA LYS A 44 -16.57 -12.31 26.58
C LYS A 44 -15.88 -11.06 27.13
N TYR A 45 -14.76 -10.69 26.55
CA TYR A 45 -14.07 -9.43 26.83
C TYR A 45 -14.71 -8.30 26.02
N SER A 46 -14.97 -7.18 26.68
CA SER A 46 -15.40 -5.95 26.01
C SER A 46 -14.21 -5.25 25.37
N LEU A 47 -14.42 -4.70 24.16
CA LEU A 47 -13.42 -3.96 23.40
C LEU A 47 -13.92 -2.54 23.12
N MET A 48 -13.03 -1.55 23.20
CA MET A 48 -13.29 -0.18 22.79
C MET A 48 -12.07 0.43 22.11
N ALA A 49 -12.27 1.12 20.99
CA ALA A 49 -11.23 1.88 20.31
C ALA A 49 -11.78 3.19 19.78
N THR A 50 -10.94 4.21 19.68
CA THR A 50 -11.29 5.47 19.02
C THR A 50 -10.46 5.62 17.76
N VAL A 51 -11.11 5.65 16.60
CA VAL A 51 -10.47 5.79 15.29
C VAL A 51 -11.09 6.99 14.59
N GLU A 52 -10.29 7.95 14.12
CA GLU A 52 -10.81 9.16 13.45
C GLU A 52 -11.88 9.92 14.25
N LYS A 53 -11.73 9.98 15.59
CA LYS A 53 -12.72 10.56 16.53
C LYS A 53 -14.06 9.81 16.61
N LEU A 54 -14.14 8.62 16.03
CA LEU A 54 -15.28 7.71 16.15
C LEU A 54 -14.97 6.64 17.19
N GLU A 55 -15.85 6.52 18.19
CA GLU A 55 -15.80 5.43 19.17
C GLU A 55 -16.38 4.15 18.54
N LEU A 56 -15.62 3.07 18.64
CA LEU A 56 -15.97 1.74 18.17
C LEU A 56 -16.04 0.80 19.37
N LYS A 57 -17.04 -0.08 19.39
CA LYS A 57 -17.26 -1.04 20.48
C LYS A 57 -17.45 -2.45 19.93
N GLY A 58 -17.02 -3.43 20.71
CA GLY A 58 -17.14 -4.84 20.35
C GLY A 58 -16.97 -5.76 21.54
N THR A 59 -17.07 -7.07 21.27
CA THR A 59 -16.74 -8.11 22.25
C THR A 59 -15.85 -9.17 21.60
N SER A 60 -15.05 -9.86 22.39
CA SER A 60 -14.12 -10.90 21.94
C SER A 60 -14.01 -12.04 22.93
N ASP A 61 -13.80 -13.25 22.43
CA ASP A 61 -13.49 -14.41 23.29
C ASP A 61 -12.07 -14.33 23.87
N LYS A 62 -11.21 -13.46 23.32
CA LYS A 62 -9.81 -13.29 23.71
C LYS A 62 -9.57 -11.97 24.44
N SER A 63 -8.68 -12.01 25.42
CA SER A 63 -8.23 -10.84 26.20
C SER A 63 -7.09 -10.06 25.57
N ASN A 64 -6.57 -10.49 24.41
CA ASN A 64 -5.38 -9.89 23.79
C ASN A 64 -5.68 -8.64 22.94
N GLY A 65 -6.93 -8.21 22.84
CA GLY A 65 -7.36 -7.08 22.02
C GLY A 65 -7.73 -7.42 20.58
N SER A 66 -7.57 -8.67 20.15
CA SER A 66 -8.08 -9.11 18.84
C SER A 66 -9.60 -9.21 18.84
N GLY A 67 -10.22 -8.94 17.70
CA GLY A 67 -11.67 -8.97 17.57
C GLY A 67 -12.20 -8.00 16.51
N VAL A 68 -13.51 -7.79 16.56
CA VAL A 68 -14.23 -6.87 15.69
C VAL A 68 -14.92 -5.81 16.56
N LEU A 69 -14.72 -4.55 16.20
CA LEU A 69 -15.38 -3.40 16.81
C LEU A 69 -16.17 -2.66 15.73
N GLU A 70 -17.37 -2.22 16.07
CA GLU A 70 -18.28 -1.53 15.16
C GLU A 70 -18.70 -0.19 15.74
N GLY A 71 -19.08 0.73 14.85
CA GLY A 71 -19.60 2.04 15.22
C GLY A 71 -20.36 2.67 14.06
N GLU A 72 -20.97 3.82 14.33
CA GLU A 72 -21.78 4.54 13.36
C GLU A 72 -21.39 6.02 13.38
N LYS A 73 -21.11 6.58 12.20
CA LYS A 73 -20.81 8.00 12.01
C LYS A 73 -22.10 8.83 12.11
N ALA A 74 -21.95 10.14 12.27
CA ALA A 74 -23.09 11.07 12.32
C ALA A 74 -23.95 11.08 11.03
N ASP A 75 -23.35 10.74 9.89
CA ASP A 75 -24.03 10.57 8.59
C ASP A 75 -24.65 9.17 8.40
N LYS A 76 -24.67 8.36 9.46
CA LYS A 76 -25.12 6.96 9.52
C LYS A 76 -24.28 5.95 8.75
N SER A 77 -23.14 6.37 8.20
CA SER A 77 -22.15 5.43 7.64
C SER A 77 -21.69 4.46 8.73
N LYS A 78 -21.58 3.18 8.40
CA LYS A 78 -21.14 2.14 9.35
C LYS A 78 -19.62 2.05 9.33
N ALA A 79 -19.00 1.92 10.49
CA ALA A 79 -17.57 1.73 10.63
C ALA A 79 -17.28 0.38 11.28
N LYS A 80 -16.24 -0.29 10.80
CA LYS A 80 -15.80 -1.59 11.33
C LYS A 80 -14.29 -1.61 11.44
N LEU A 81 -13.80 -1.91 12.63
CA LEU A 81 -12.39 -2.21 12.89
C LEU A 81 -12.25 -3.70 13.16
N THR A 82 -11.44 -4.38 12.36
CA THR A 82 -11.06 -5.79 12.56
C THR A 82 -9.59 -5.84 12.97
N ILE A 83 -9.31 -6.50 14.08
CA ILE A 83 -7.95 -6.68 14.63
C ILE A 83 -7.62 -8.17 14.54
N SER A 84 -6.53 -8.51 13.84
CA SER A 84 -6.13 -9.91 13.65
C SER A 84 -5.78 -10.60 14.96
N GLN A 85 -5.91 -11.93 14.99
CA GLN A 85 -5.70 -12.74 16.19
C GLN A 85 -4.28 -12.65 16.76
N ASP A 86 -3.30 -12.51 15.86
CA ASP A 86 -1.88 -12.34 16.16
C ASP A 86 -1.47 -10.86 16.36
N LEU A 87 -2.44 -9.94 16.28
CA LEU A 87 -2.27 -8.48 16.39
C LEU A 87 -1.33 -7.89 15.32
N ASN A 88 -0.99 -8.66 14.28
CA ASN A 88 -0.07 -8.22 13.25
C ASN A 88 -0.74 -7.36 12.16
N GLN A 89 -2.08 -7.28 12.15
CA GLN A 89 -2.84 -6.51 11.17
C GLN A 89 -4.10 -5.89 11.78
N THR A 90 -4.43 -4.70 11.30
CA THR A 90 -5.73 -4.06 11.51
C THR A 90 -6.36 -3.68 10.18
N THR A 91 -7.67 -3.83 10.08
CA THR A 91 -8.47 -3.41 8.93
C THR A 91 -9.59 -2.51 9.42
N PHE A 92 -9.55 -1.24 9.02
CA PHE A 92 -10.60 -0.26 9.29
C PHE A 92 -11.39 0.02 8.01
N GLU A 93 -12.70 -0.21 8.06
CA GLU A 93 -13.60 -0.12 6.93
C GLU A 93 -14.73 0.87 7.23
N ILE A 94 -15.07 1.69 6.25
CA ILE A 94 -16.27 2.51 6.24
C ILE A 94 -17.21 2.00 5.15
N PHE A 95 -18.46 1.79 5.53
CA PHE A 95 -19.55 1.39 4.66
C PHE A 95 -20.61 2.48 4.60
N LYS A 96 -21.41 2.46 3.53
CA LYS A 96 -22.66 3.23 3.46
C LYS A 96 -23.62 2.80 4.58
N GLU A 97 -24.74 3.52 4.73
CA GLU A 97 -25.79 3.21 5.72
C GLU A 97 -26.31 1.76 5.62
N ASP A 98 -26.25 1.15 4.42
CA ASP A 98 -26.62 -0.25 4.16
C ASP A 98 -25.72 -1.28 4.85
N GLY A 99 -24.57 -0.87 5.40
CA GLY A 99 -23.58 -1.72 6.06
C GLY A 99 -22.90 -2.74 5.13
N LYS A 100 -23.02 -2.58 3.81
CA LYS A 100 -22.54 -3.53 2.79
C LYS A 100 -21.66 -2.87 1.75
N THR A 101 -22.05 -1.69 1.28
CA THR A 101 -21.31 -0.98 0.23
C THR A 101 -20.12 -0.27 0.85
N LEU A 102 -18.90 -0.74 0.54
CA LEU A 102 -17.68 -0.09 0.99
C LEU A 102 -17.55 1.32 0.41
N VAL A 103 -17.06 2.23 1.25
CA VAL A 103 -16.69 3.61 0.92
C VAL A 103 -15.17 3.76 0.99
N SER A 104 -14.57 3.24 2.06
CA SER A 104 -13.12 3.21 2.22
C SER A 104 -12.65 2.02 3.05
N ARG A 105 -11.39 1.66 2.86
CA ARG A 105 -10.70 0.62 3.63
C ARG A 105 -9.26 1.05 3.88
N LYS A 106 -8.81 0.93 5.13
CA LYS A 106 -7.42 1.11 5.53
C LYS A 106 -6.91 -0.14 6.24
N VAL A 107 -5.91 -0.77 5.66
CA VAL A 107 -5.22 -1.93 6.23
C VAL A 107 -3.84 -1.46 6.71
N ASN A 108 -3.50 -1.75 7.96
CA ASN A 108 -2.17 -1.52 8.50
C ASN A 108 -1.56 -2.83 8.95
N SER A 109 -0.28 -3.01 8.66
CA SER A 109 0.49 -4.21 9.00
C SER A 109 1.55 -3.89 10.06
N LYS A 110 2.00 -4.93 10.78
CA LYS A 110 3.03 -4.81 11.83
C LYS A 110 4.38 -4.30 11.33
N ASP A 111 4.71 -4.56 10.07
CA ASP A 111 5.90 -4.03 9.41
C ASP A 111 5.81 -2.51 9.15
N LYS A 112 4.70 -1.87 9.56
CA LYS A 112 4.38 -0.44 9.38
C LYS A 112 4.01 -0.06 7.96
N SER A 113 3.85 -1.02 7.05
CA SER A 113 3.22 -0.76 5.76
C SER A 113 1.71 -0.57 5.92
N SER A 114 1.10 0.14 4.98
CA SER A 114 -0.34 0.33 4.92
C SER A 114 -0.86 0.31 3.49
N THR A 115 -2.14 -0.01 3.36
CA THR A 115 -2.91 0.13 2.12
C THR A 115 -4.20 0.88 2.42
N GLU A 116 -4.45 1.94 1.66
CA GLU A 116 -5.66 2.74 1.72
C GLU A 116 -6.40 2.63 0.40
N GLU A 117 -7.68 2.29 0.44
CA GLU A 117 -8.52 2.08 -0.72
C GLU A 117 -9.78 2.92 -0.60
N LYS A 118 -10.19 3.57 -1.70
CA LYS A 118 -11.49 4.23 -1.82
C LYS A 118 -12.32 3.53 -2.87
N PHE A 119 -13.64 3.55 -2.65
CA PHE A 119 -14.60 2.88 -3.49
C PHE A 119 -15.62 3.90 -4.00
N ASN A 120 -16.02 3.76 -5.27
CA ASN A 120 -17.06 4.57 -5.86
C ASN A 120 -18.45 4.17 -5.35
N ASP A 121 -19.49 4.86 -5.84
CA ASP A 121 -20.86 4.64 -5.36
C ASP A 121 -21.42 3.23 -5.55
N LYS A 122 -20.81 2.45 -6.45
CA LYS A 122 -21.15 1.05 -6.74
C LYS A 122 -20.27 0.05 -5.97
N GLY A 123 -19.47 0.53 -5.01
CA GLY A 123 -18.54 -0.29 -4.24
C GLY A 123 -17.35 -0.82 -5.05
N LYS A 124 -17.01 -0.18 -6.19
CA LYS A 124 -15.84 -0.55 -7.00
C LYS A 124 -14.63 0.31 -6.64
N LEU A 125 -13.46 -0.30 -6.58
CA LEU A 125 -12.20 0.37 -6.27
C LEU A 125 -11.98 1.53 -7.25
N SER A 126 -11.73 2.74 -6.72
CA SER A 126 -11.49 3.94 -7.52
C SER A 126 -10.11 4.55 -7.27
N GLU A 127 -9.57 4.37 -6.06
CA GLU A 127 -8.24 4.82 -5.67
C GLU A 127 -7.60 3.79 -4.74
N LYS A 128 -6.28 3.64 -4.83
CA LYS A 128 -5.48 2.81 -3.94
C LYS A 128 -4.13 3.44 -3.68
N VAL A 129 -3.77 3.58 -2.41
CA VAL A 129 -2.46 4.04 -1.97
C VAL A 129 -1.80 2.96 -1.14
N VAL A 130 -0.63 2.49 -1.57
CA VAL A 130 0.20 1.56 -0.81
C VAL A 130 1.38 2.35 -0.25
N THR A 131 1.49 2.42 1.07
CA THR A 131 2.65 3.01 1.75
C THR A 131 3.53 1.89 2.27
N ARG A 132 4.77 1.82 1.78
CA ARG A 132 5.75 0.85 2.24
C ARG A 132 6.32 1.26 3.59
N ALA A 133 6.92 0.32 4.32
CA ALA A 133 7.51 0.56 5.64
C ALA A 133 8.59 1.67 5.65
N ASN A 134 9.28 1.86 4.53
CA ASN A 134 10.29 2.92 4.34
C ASN A 134 9.69 4.29 3.98
N GLY A 135 8.37 4.42 3.89
CA GLY A 135 7.65 5.65 3.55
C GLY A 135 7.45 5.92 2.06
N THR A 136 8.07 5.14 1.17
CA THR A 136 7.77 5.24 -0.29
C THR A 136 6.36 4.76 -0.57
N ARG A 137 5.74 5.30 -1.64
CA ARG A 137 4.33 5.03 -1.96
C ARG A 137 4.12 4.60 -3.40
N LEU A 138 3.13 3.74 -3.60
CA LEU A 138 2.46 3.56 -4.89
C LEU A 138 1.07 4.17 -4.78
N GLU A 139 0.78 5.14 -5.63
CA GLU A 139 -0.48 5.88 -5.70
C GLU A 139 -1.18 5.52 -7.01
N TYR A 140 -2.35 4.90 -6.92
CA TYR A 140 -3.20 4.54 -8.03
C TYR A 140 -4.49 5.34 -7.97
N THR A 141 -4.78 6.08 -9.04
CA THR A 141 -5.93 6.97 -9.13
C THR A 141 -6.68 6.73 -10.42
N GLU A 142 -7.91 7.24 -10.48
CA GLU A 142 -8.78 7.10 -11.66
C GLU A 142 -8.92 5.63 -12.11
N ILE A 143 -8.97 4.71 -11.13
CA ILE A 143 -9.13 3.27 -11.40
C ILE A 143 -10.51 3.05 -12.02
N LYS A 144 -10.51 2.51 -13.23
CA LYS A 144 -11.70 2.22 -14.02
C LYS A 144 -12.25 0.84 -13.68
N ASN A 145 -13.42 0.52 -14.23
CA ASN A 145 -14.09 -0.75 -14.00
C ASN A 145 -13.30 -1.97 -14.52
N ASP A 146 -12.43 -1.79 -15.51
CA ASP A 146 -11.53 -2.81 -16.03
C ASP A 146 -10.25 -2.98 -15.16
N GLY A 147 -10.07 -2.15 -14.13
CA GLY A 147 -8.88 -2.16 -13.27
C GLY A 147 -7.74 -1.26 -13.75
N SER A 148 -7.81 -0.71 -14.96
CA SER A 148 -6.80 0.22 -15.47
C SER A 148 -6.93 1.60 -14.80
N GLY A 149 -5.84 2.35 -14.76
CA GLY A 149 -5.82 3.68 -14.13
C GLY A 149 -4.49 4.41 -14.29
N LYS A 150 -4.33 5.50 -13.55
CA LYS A 150 -3.06 6.21 -13.41
C LYS A 150 -2.25 5.58 -12.28
N ALA A 151 -0.92 5.63 -12.42
CA ALA A 151 0.00 5.17 -11.41
C ALA A 151 1.10 6.19 -11.16
N LYS A 152 1.48 6.32 -9.89
CA LYS A 152 2.59 7.15 -9.46
C LYS A 152 3.36 6.44 -8.36
N GLU A 153 4.67 6.35 -8.48
CA GLU A 153 5.54 5.88 -7.41
C GLU A 153 6.28 7.06 -6.79
N VAL A 154 6.00 7.33 -5.52
CA VAL A 154 6.63 8.40 -4.76
C VAL A 154 7.84 7.81 -4.01
N LEU A 155 9.03 8.22 -4.45
CA LEU A 155 10.31 7.84 -3.87
C LEU A 155 10.85 8.97 -2.99
N LYS A 156 12.02 8.79 -2.39
CA LYS A 156 12.67 9.84 -1.62
C LYS A 156 13.25 10.89 -2.58
N GLY A 157 12.64 12.07 -2.61
CA GLY A 157 13.12 13.23 -3.38
C GLY A 157 12.48 13.42 -4.76
N PHE A 158 11.91 12.37 -5.35
CA PHE A 158 11.24 12.44 -6.65
C PHE A 158 10.09 11.44 -6.78
N ALA A 159 9.32 11.53 -7.86
CA ALA A 159 8.28 10.58 -8.19
C ALA A 159 8.38 10.14 -9.66
N LEU A 160 7.98 8.90 -9.91
CA LEU A 160 7.84 8.33 -11.24
C LEU A 160 6.36 8.22 -11.57
N GLU A 161 5.96 8.58 -12.79
CA GLU A 161 4.56 8.57 -13.21
C GLU A 161 4.34 7.61 -14.37
N GLY A 162 3.11 7.11 -14.49
CA GLY A 162 2.70 6.22 -15.57
C GLY A 162 1.31 5.65 -15.36
N THR A 163 1.12 4.37 -15.70
CA THR A 163 -0.20 3.74 -15.78
C THR A 163 -0.28 2.43 -15.01
N LEU A 164 -1.50 2.11 -14.57
CA LEU A 164 -1.92 0.79 -14.11
C LEU A 164 -2.70 0.13 -15.26
N THR A 165 -2.34 -1.08 -15.65
CA THR A 165 -3.05 -1.87 -16.66
C THR A 165 -4.23 -2.63 -16.05
N ASP A 166 -5.16 -3.07 -16.90
CA ASP A 166 -6.27 -3.96 -16.52
C ASP A 166 -5.79 -5.31 -15.92
N GLY A 167 -4.62 -5.80 -16.33
CA GLY A 167 -3.93 -6.95 -15.75
C GLY A 167 -3.36 -6.71 -14.33
N GLY A 168 -3.39 -5.46 -13.85
CA GLY A 168 -2.82 -5.07 -12.56
C GLY A 168 -1.31 -4.85 -12.58
N GLU A 169 -0.72 -4.64 -13.76
CA GLU A 169 0.69 -4.29 -13.91
C GLU A 169 0.85 -2.77 -13.90
N THR A 170 1.86 -2.29 -13.20
CA THR A 170 2.22 -0.86 -13.20
C THR A 170 3.34 -0.62 -14.17
N LYS A 171 3.23 0.40 -15.02
CA LYS A 171 4.29 0.86 -15.91
C LYS A 171 4.57 2.33 -15.64
N LEU A 172 5.78 2.64 -15.19
CA LEU A 172 6.26 3.99 -14.89
C LEU A 172 7.32 4.38 -15.92
N THR A 173 7.26 5.61 -16.43
CA THR A 173 8.12 6.04 -17.55
C THR A 173 8.88 7.31 -17.23
N VAL A 174 10.12 7.38 -17.70
CA VAL A 174 10.92 8.61 -17.76
C VAL A 174 11.41 8.76 -19.19
N THR A 175 11.21 9.94 -19.78
CA THR A 175 11.62 10.23 -21.16
C THR A 175 12.61 11.39 -21.15
N GLU A 176 13.74 11.21 -21.83
CA GLU A 176 14.78 12.22 -22.01
C GLU A 176 15.25 12.16 -23.48
N GLY A 177 14.96 13.21 -24.25
CA GLY A 177 15.18 13.21 -25.70
C GLY A 177 14.47 12.04 -26.40
N THR A 178 15.25 11.20 -27.09
CA THR A 178 14.77 10.00 -27.81
C THR A 178 14.70 8.75 -26.92
N VAL A 179 15.17 8.84 -25.68
CA VAL A 179 15.25 7.71 -24.73
C VAL A 179 14.01 7.68 -23.85
N THR A 180 13.40 6.50 -23.73
CA THR A 180 12.35 6.19 -22.76
C THR A 180 12.80 5.03 -21.89
N LEU A 181 12.93 5.29 -20.59
CA LEU A 181 13.08 4.28 -19.54
C LEU A 181 11.69 3.87 -19.05
N SER A 182 11.42 2.57 -18.95
CA SER A 182 10.19 2.02 -18.40
C SER A 182 10.51 1.10 -17.21
N LYS A 183 10.03 1.45 -16.02
CA LYS A 183 10.02 0.56 -14.85
C LYS A 183 8.65 -0.10 -14.77
N ASN A 184 8.60 -1.42 -14.85
CA ASN A 184 7.38 -2.19 -14.66
C ASN A 184 7.37 -2.84 -13.29
N ILE A 185 6.19 -2.90 -12.67
CA ILE A 185 5.93 -3.60 -11.41
C ILE A 185 4.78 -4.56 -11.68
N SER A 186 5.05 -5.86 -11.62
CA SER A 186 4.03 -6.89 -11.82
C SER A 186 3.02 -6.89 -10.66
N LYS A 187 1.92 -7.62 -10.82
CA LYS A 187 0.93 -7.83 -9.76
C LYS A 187 1.52 -8.48 -8.49
N SER A 188 2.57 -9.29 -8.63
CA SER A 188 3.28 -9.90 -7.49
C SER A 188 4.32 -8.96 -6.86
N GLY A 189 4.54 -7.77 -7.44
CA GLY A 189 5.54 -6.81 -6.99
C GLY A 189 6.92 -7.00 -7.61
N GLU A 190 7.08 -7.91 -8.57
CA GLU A 190 8.34 -8.10 -9.29
C GLU A 190 8.64 -6.88 -10.17
N ILE A 191 9.89 -6.41 -10.14
CA ILE A 191 10.34 -5.26 -10.90
C ILE A 191 11.09 -5.72 -12.15
N THR A 192 10.74 -5.14 -13.29
CA THR A 192 11.57 -5.19 -14.51
C THR A 192 11.79 -3.79 -15.04
N VAL A 193 12.89 -3.56 -15.75
CA VAL A 193 13.19 -2.25 -16.31
C VAL A 193 13.66 -2.40 -17.74
N ALA A 194 13.11 -1.60 -18.64
CA ALA A 194 13.47 -1.57 -20.05
C ALA A 194 13.90 -0.15 -20.46
N LEU A 195 14.78 -0.06 -21.45
CA LEU A 195 15.18 1.19 -22.07
C LEU A 195 15.00 1.07 -23.57
N ASN A 196 14.24 2.01 -24.14
CA ASN A 196 14.04 2.13 -25.58
C ASN A 196 14.58 3.49 -26.04
N ASP A 197 15.35 3.50 -27.13
CA ASP A 197 15.84 4.74 -27.75
C ASP A 197 15.42 4.76 -29.21
N THR A 198 14.72 5.82 -29.64
CA THR A 198 14.30 6.02 -31.03
C THR A 198 15.40 6.57 -31.93
N GLU A 199 16.59 6.86 -31.38
CA GLU A 199 17.77 7.23 -32.16
C GLU A 199 18.07 6.17 -33.24
N THR A 200 18.35 6.66 -34.44
CA THR A 200 18.57 5.86 -35.64
C THR A 200 20.05 5.70 -35.95
N THR A 201 20.89 6.64 -35.50
CA THR A 201 22.34 6.59 -35.61
C THR A 201 22.89 5.53 -34.64
N PRO A 202 23.42 4.39 -35.11
CA PRO A 202 23.80 3.28 -34.22
C PRO A 202 24.85 3.65 -33.17
N ALA A 203 25.76 4.56 -33.52
CA ALA A 203 26.78 5.06 -32.60
C ALA A 203 26.19 5.90 -31.46
N ASP A 204 25.03 6.53 -31.67
CA ASP A 204 24.39 7.42 -30.69
C ASP A 204 23.24 6.80 -29.90
N LYS A 205 22.71 5.68 -30.41
CA LYS A 205 21.61 4.92 -29.82
C LYS A 205 22.02 4.27 -28.50
N LYS A 206 21.18 4.44 -27.48
CA LYS A 206 21.30 3.77 -26.18
C LYS A 206 20.50 2.47 -26.20
N THR A 207 21.04 1.46 -25.54
CA THR A 207 20.38 0.16 -25.34
C THR A 207 20.46 -0.22 -23.87
N GLY A 208 19.49 -0.98 -23.38
CA GLY A 208 19.42 -1.43 -21.99
C GLY A 208 19.32 -2.94 -21.89
N GLU A 209 20.12 -3.54 -21.01
CA GLU A 209 20.03 -4.95 -20.64
C GLU A 209 19.64 -5.06 -19.15
N TRP A 210 18.50 -5.69 -18.87
CA TRP A 210 18.02 -5.94 -17.52
C TRP A 210 18.52 -7.27 -16.97
N LYS A 211 19.02 -7.25 -15.74
CA LYS A 211 19.34 -8.46 -14.97
C LYS A 211 18.50 -8.49 -13.70
N SER A 212 17.54 -9.42 -13.65
CA SER A 212 16.63 -9.63 -12.51
C SER A 212 17.38 -9.94 -11.22
N ASP A 213 18.39 -10.80 -11.29
CA ASP A 213 19.11 -11.34 -10.12
C ASP A 213 19.78 -10.24 -9.28
N THR A 214 20.19 -9.16 -9.94
CA THR A 214 20.82 -7.99 -9.31
C THR A 214 19.95 -6.75 -9.39
N SER A 215 18.73 -6.85 -9.92
CA SER A 215 17.83 -5.72 -10.17
C SER A 215 18.53 -4.54 -10.85
N THR A 216 19.34 -4.85 -11.88
CA THR A 216 20.25 -3.89 -12.53
C THR A 216 19.93 -3.74 -14.01
N LEU A 217 19.80 -2.50 -14.47
CA LEU A 217 19.79 -2.14 -15.89
C LEU A 217 21.19 -1.66 -16.30
N THR A 218 21.84 -2.35 -17.23
CA THR A 218 23.09 -1.89 -17.84
C THR A 218 22.76 -1.12 -19.12
N ILE A 219 23.24 0.12 -19.22
CA ILE A 219 23.04 1.00 -20.38
C ILE A 219 24.30 0.99 -21.24
N SER A 220 24.15 0.71 -22.53
CA SER A 220 25.23 0.69 -23.51
C SER A 220 24.99 1.69 -24.64
N LYS A 221 26.07 2.26 -25.18
CA LYS A 221 26.10 3.14 -26.35
C LYS A 221 27.26 2.69 -27.23
N ASN A 222 27.06 2.60 -28.56
CA ASN A 222 28.09 2.16 -29.50
C ASN A 222 28.80 0.84 -29.07
N SER A 223 28.02 -0.16 -28.66
CA SER A 223 28.49 -1.47 -28.18
C SER A 223 29.40 -1.45 -26.94
N GLN A 224 29.44 -0.34 -26.19
CA GLN A 224 30.18 -0.23 -24.93
C GLN A 224 29.23 0.07 -23.77
N LYS A 225 29.44 -0.60 -22.63
CA LYS A 225 28.72 -0.28 -21.40
C LYS A 225 29.14 1.11 -20.95
N THR A 226 28.16 1.90 -20.55
CA THR A 226 28.38 3.30 -20.13
C THR A 226 28.02 3.50 -18.67
N LYS A 227 26.86 2.99 -18.26
CA LYS A 227 26.33 3.15 -16.91
C LYS A 227 25.56 1.89 -16.51
N GLN A 228 25.38 1.70 -15.21
CA GLN A 228 24.35 0.83 -14.68
C GLN A 228 23.44 1.59 -13.72
N LEU A 229 22.16 1.22 -13.73
CA LEU A 229 21.16 1.66 -12.78
C LEU A 229 20.73 0.46 -11.94
N VAL A 230 20.87 0.54 -10.63
CA VAL A 230 20.42 -0.51 -9.69
C VAL A 230 19.17 -0.05 -8.99
N PHE A 231 18.11 -0.85 -9.05
CA PHE A 231 16.83 -0.63 -8.38
C PHE A 231 16.84 -1.43 -7.08
N THR A 232 17.08 -0.76 -5.97
CA THR A 232 17.41 -1.39 -4.69
C THR A 232 16.17 -1.91 -3.95
N LYS A 233 16.38 -2.80 -2.97
CA LYS A 233 15.30 -3.30 -2.09
C LYS A 233 14.74 -2.20 -1.18
N GLU A 234 15.55 -1.18 -0.92
CA GLU A 234 15.21 0.01 -0.15
C GLU A 234 14.38 1.02 -0.95
N ASN A 235 13.99 0.69 -2.19
CA ASN A 235 13.27 1.56 -3.12
C ASN A 235 14.06 2.84 -3.45
N THR A 236 15.36 2.71 -3.65
CA THR A 236 16.21 3.77 -4.21
C THR A 236 16.72 3.34 -5.59
N ILE A 237 17.25 4.29 -6.35
CA ILE A 237 17.93 4.01 -7.62
C ILE A 237 19.36 4.53 -7.48
N THR A 238 20.34 3.69 -7.78
CA THR A 238 21.75 4.12 -7.82
C THR A 238 22.29 4.06 -9.23
N VAL A 239 23.12 5.03 -9.59
CA VAL A 239 23.86 5.07 -10.86
C VAL A 239 25.35 4.88 -10.63
N GLN A 240 25.99 4.09 -11.49
CA GLN A 240 27.45 3.97 -11.52
C GLN A 240 27.95 3.91 -12.96
N ASN A 241 29.08 4.55 -13.23
CA ASN A 241 29.68 4.58 -14.57
C ASN A 241 30.57 3.35 -14.78
N TYR A 242 30.69 2.94 -16.04
CA TYR A 242 31.77 2.09 -16.50
C TYR A 242 32.96 2.95 -16.97
N ASN A 243 34.15 2.35 -16.96
CA ASN A 243 35.34 2.92 -17.57
C ASN A 243 35.15 3.13 -19.08
N ARG A 244 36.08 3.87 -19.70
CA ARG A 244 36.05 4.13 -21.16
C ARG A 244 36.05 2.86 -22.01
N ALA A 245 36.60 1.75 -21.51
CA ALA A 245 36.60 0.46 -22.21
C ALA A 245 35.26 -0.29 -22.09
N GLY A 246 34.34 0.15 -21.21
CA GLY A 246 33.05 -0.48 -20.98
C GLY A 246 33.12 -1.85 -20.30
N ASN A 247 34.23 -2.19 -19.64
CA ASN A 247 34.47 -3.53 -19.09
C ASN A 247 34.59 -3.59 -17.56
N ALA A 248 34.80 -2.44 -16.89
CA ALA A 248 34.86 -2.35 -15.43
C ALA A 248 34.09 -1.12 -14.94
N LEU A 249 33.50 -1.23 -13.76
CA LEU A 249 32.87 -0.09 -13.07
C LEU A 249 33.94 0.85 -12.51
N GLU A 250 33.66 2.15 -12.55
CA GLU A 250 34.53 3.18 -11.97
C GLU A 250 33.85 3.85 -10.78
N GLY A 251 34.67 4.27 -9.81
CA GLY A 251 34.21 4.96 -8.61
C GLY A 251 33.25 4.13 -7.76
N SER A 252 32.32 4.82 -7.09
CA SER A 252 31.29 4.21 -6.25
C SER A 252 29.90 4.56 -6.79
N PRO A 253 28.89 3.70 -6.59
CA PRO A 253 27.52 4.01 -6.98
C PRO A 253 27.00 5.24 -6.22
N ALA A 254 26.31 6.12 -6.93
CA ALA A 254 25.67 7.31 -6.38
C ALA A 254 24.14 7.13 -6.38
N GLU A 255 23.49 7.46 -5.27
CA GLU A 255 22.02 7.47 -5.18
C GLU A 255 21.43 8.64 -5.97
N ILE A 256 20.42 8.37 -6.79
CA ILE A 256 19.62 9.37 -7.50
C ILE A 256 18.69 10.05 -6.49
N LYS A 257 18.72 11.38 -6.44
CA LYS A 257 18.00 12.19 -5.43
C LYS A 257 16.85 13.01 -6.01
N ASP A 258 16.83 13.21 -7.31
CA ASP A 258 15.81 13.93 -8.04
C ASP A 258 15.60 13.29 -9.42
N LEU A 259 14.64 13.80 -10.18
CA LEU A 259 14.28 13.24 -11.48
C LEU A 259 15.18 13.75 -12.64
N ALA A 260 15.95 14.81 -12.42
CA ALA A 260 16.69 15.52 -13.46
C ALA A 260 18.05 14.90 -13.79
#